data_AF-A0AAV3X4B1-F1
#
_entry.id   AF-A0AAV3X4B1-F1
#
_cell.length_a   1.000
_cell.length_b   1.000
_cell.length_c   1.000
_cell.angle_alpha   90.00
_cell.angle_beta   90.00
_cell.angle_gamma   90.00
#
_symmetry.space_group_name_H-M   'P 1'
#
loop_
_entity.id
_entity.type
_entity.pdbx_description
1 polymer ?
#
loop_
_entity_poly.entity_id
_entity_poly.type
_entity_poly.pdbx_seq_one_letter_code
_entity_poly.pdbx_strand_id
1 'polypeptide(L)'
;MATSIPYNSLFGYGLVNASAAVAQAIGQKCFADVPNSGGDNWGLDMVNAPEVWNRGYTGEGIVVAVIDSGVDYTHPDLDDNIWVNSDEIPGNGKDDDGNGYIDDIRGWDFVNRDNDPMDINGDGHGTHVAGIIAAEKNDFGVTGVALNAKIMPVRVLDSFGGTEADIAAGIRYAVDNGADVINLSWGGPFTSPEEAQAIQYAFNKGVVVVTAAGNDGGLQPVYPGRYATDFGITVGSIDRNHAMPYYSNHAGTTPLDYVVAPGVDVRSTFPGNRYESISGTSMAAPYVAGVAALVLSANPNLSPAQVENTLTATANSTGIRSASVYDGFFNLTSDDDYFEITPGVLADSPLGLRALEGNDWVEGSSESDIINGNQGNDLLGGNGGNDTIWGGKDKDDIFGDAGNDNLNGNIGDDFISGGAGDDTVRGGKDNDTLLGGSGNDQVFGNMGNDRLHGYATSGIEYDTLTGGTDSDTFVLGGFWGVSYQGAGHAIITDWEGELDRIEVPGNASQYSLSYSNLNVGSAANDTGIYLGTDLIAIIQDSTDVNFSRDFKFV
;
A
#
# COMPACT_ATOMS: atom_id res chain seq x y z
N MET A 1 29.69 18.04 -12.56
CA MET A 1 29.38 16.86 -11.74
C MET A 1 27.90 16.93 -11.47
N ALA A 2 27.11 16.07 -12.12
CA ALA A 2 25.70 15.94 -11.77
C ALA A 2 25.64 15.38 -10.35
N THR A 3 24.85 16.01 -9.49
CA THR A 3 24.55 15.49 -8.16
C THR A 3 23.85 14.16 -8.32
N SER A 4 24.40 13.09 -7.75
CA SER A 4 23.75 11.77 -7.74
C SER A 4 22.38 11.88 -7.09
N ILE A 5 21.36 11.33 -7.74
CA ILE A 5 20.00 11.28 -7.19
C ILE A 5 20.06 10.41 -5.93
N PRO A 6 19.54 10.90 -4.78
CA PRO A 6 19.53 10.11 -3.56
C PRO A 6 18.59 8.92 -3.74
N TYR A 7 19.05 7.75 -3.33
CA TYR A 7 18.25 6.53 -3.32
C TYR A 7 17.17 6.64 -2.24
N ASN A 8 15.92 6.29 -2.59
CA ASN A 8 14.77 6.28 -1.69
C ASN A 8 14.29 4.84 -1.50
N SER A 9 13.97 4.44 -0.27
CA SER A 9 13.54 3.07 0.02
C SER A 9 12.18 2.69 -0.56
N LEU A 10 11.34 3.66 -0.90
CA LEU A 10 10.05 3.45 -1.57
C LEU A 10 10.25 3.20 -3.07
N PHE A 11 10.85 4.16 -3.78
CA PHE A 11 10.85 4.20 -5.25
C PHE A 11 12.24 4.15 -5.90
N GLY A 12 13.30 3.87 -5.12
CA GLY A 12 14.67 3.81 -5.61
C GLY A 12 15.16 5.17 -6.11
N TYR A 13 15.58 5.22 -7.38
CA TYR A 13 16.06 6.45 -8.02
C TYR A 13 14.95 7.32 -8.64
N GLY A 14 13.71 6.83 -8.65
CA GLY A 14 12.54 7.57 -9.13
C GLY A 14 12.06 7.12 -10.51
N LEU A 15 11.28 7.97 -11.16
CA LEU A 15 10.59 7.67 -12.41
C LEU A 15 11.57 7.66 -13.58
N VAL A 16 11.58 6.58 -14.35
CA VAL A 16 12.40 6.49 -15.58
C VAL A 16 12.10 7.65 -16.55
N ASN A 17 13.15 8.22 -17.14
CA ASN A 17 13.03 9.36 -18.06
C ASN A 17 13.79 9.09 -19.36
N ALA A 18 13.07 8.72 -20.41
CA ALA A 18 13.64 8.35 -21.71
C ALA A 18 14.41 9.51 -22.36
N SER A 19 13.83 10.71 -22.35
CA SER A 19 14.46 11.92 -22.90
C SER A 19 15.81 12.22 -22.25
N ALA A 20 15.87 12.19 -20.92
CA ALA A 20 17.10 12.44 -20.18
C ALA A 20 18.13 11.31 -20.36
N ALA A 21 17.68 10.05 -20.31
CA ALA A 21 18.54 8.87 -20.49
C ALA A 21 19.20 8.86 -21.87
N VAL A 22 18.41 9.03 -22.94
CA VAL A 22 18.93 9.04 -24.31
C VAL A 22 19.81 10.25 -24.57
N ALA A 23 19.44 11.43 -24.06
CA ALA A 23 20.29 12.61 -24.15
C ALA A 23 21.65 12.36 -23.48
N GLN A 24 21.68 11.75 -22.29
CA GLN A 24 22.92 11.44 -21.59
C GLN A 24 23.77 10.41 -22.37
N ALA A 25 23.15 9.37 -22.93
CA ALA A 25 23.82 8.32 -23.70
C ALA A 25 24.60 8.86 -24.92
N ILE A 26 24.15 9.98 -25.48
CA ILE A 26 24.79 10.66 -26.63
C ILE A 26 25.54 11.96 -26.23
N GLY A 27 25.76 12.19 -24.94
CA GLY A 27 26.53 13.33 -24.43
C GLY A 27 25.83 14.69 -24.54
N GLN A 28 24.49 14.70 -24.57
CA GLN A 28 23.64 15.90 -24.57
C GLN A 28 23.01 16.14 -23.18
N LYS A 29 22.48 17.35 -22.96
CA LYS A 29 21.91 17.75 -21.65
C LYS A 29 20.43 17.42 -21.47
N CYS A 30 19.61 17.65 -22.49
CA CYS A 30 18.17 17.36 -22.49
C CYS A 30 17.61 17.52 -23.91
N PHE A 31 16.48 16.89 -24.20
CA PHE A 31 15.67 17.21 -25.37
C PHE A 31 14.61 18.25 -25.03
N ALA A 32 14.05 18.88 -26.07
CA ALA A 32 12.95 19.82 -25.90
C ALA A 32 11.64 19.05 -25.72
N ASP A 33 10.80 19.53 -24.80
CA ASP A 33 9.49 18.95 -24.51
C ASP A 33 8.61 18.86 -25.76
N VAL A 34 7.89 17.77 -25.89
CA VAL A 34 6.89 17.52 -26.93
C VAL A 34 5.49 17.59 -26.28
N PRO A 35 4.47 18.15 -26.96
CA PRO A 35 3.12 18.14 -26.39
C PRO A 35 2.62 16.72 -26.11
N ASN A 36 2.11 16.51 -24.90
CA ASN A 36 1.52 15.24 -24.49
C ASN A 36 0.40 14.81 -25.45
N SER A 37 0.43 13.55 -25.84
CA SER A 37 -0.62 12.95 -26.67
C SER A 37 -1.89 12.70 -25.86
N GLY A 38 -1.74 12.43 -24.56
CA GLY A 38 -2.83 12.18 -23.62
C GLY A 38 -3.59 10.88 -23.90
N GLY A 39 -4.73 10.72 -23.23
CA GLY A 39 -5.58 9.53 -23.39
C GLY A 39 -4.90 8.25 -22.91
N ASP A 40 -4.98 7.20 -23.73
CA ASP A 40 -4.43 5.87 -23.44
C ASP A 40 -2.89 5.83 -23.48
N ASN A 41 -2.25 6.84 -24.08
CA ASN A 41 -0.79 6.96 -24.20
C ASN A 41 -0.14 7.74 -23.04
N TRP A 42 -0.86 7.97 -21.95
CA TRP A 42 -0.37 8.78 -20.82
C TRP A 42 0.96 8.28 -20.25
N GLY A 43 1.20 6.97 -20.25
CA GLY A 43 2.46 6.40 -19.77
C GLY A 43 3.66 6.75 -20.66
N LEU A 44 3.45 6.84 -21.99
CA LEU A 44 4.49 7.26 -22.95
C LEU A 44 4.88 8.72 -22.72
N ASP A 45 3.88 9.57 -22.48
CA ASP A 45 4.09 10.98 -22.13
C ASP A 45 4.85 11.08 -20.78
N MET A 46 4.47 10.26 -19.79
CA MET A 46 5.09 10.29 -18.46
C MET A 46 6.58 9.92 -18.46
N VAL A 47 6.98 8.97 -19.30
CA VAL A 47 8.40 8.58 -19.44
C VAL A 47 9.15 9.44 -20.46
N ASN A 48 8.51 10.44 -21.07
CA ASN A 48 9.07 11.31 -22.11
C ASN A 48 9.59 10.54 -23.36
N ALA A 49 8.86 9.51 -23.80
CA ALA A 49 9.20 8.79 -25.03
C ALA A 49 9.00 9.63 -26.31
N PRO A 50 7.94 10.46 -26.46
CA PRO A 50 7.74 11.30 -27.65
C PRO A 50 8.90 12.25 -27.96
N GLU A 51 9.55 12.79 -26.93
CA GLU A 51 10.74 13.63 -27.03
C GLU A 51 11.88 12.89 -27.73
N VAL A 52 12.06 11.61 -27.41
CA VAL A 52 13.09 10.75 -27.99
C VAL A 52 12.78 10.45 -29.45
N TRP A 53 11.54 10.10 -29.77
CA TRP A 53 11.12 9.83 -31.16
C TRP A 53 11.28 11.05 -32.06
N ASN A 54 11.03 12.24 -31.54
CA ASN A 54 11.22 13.50 -32.26
C ASN A 54 12.71 13.78 -32.59
N ARG A 55 13.64 13.07 -31.94
CA ARG A 55 15.08 13.08 -32.26
C ARG A 55 15.49 11.96 -33.22
N GLY A 56 14.57 11.07 -33.59
CA GLY A 56 14.80 9.98 -34.53
C GLY A 56 15.24 8.66 -33.88
N TYR A 57 15.35 8.60 -32.56
CA TYR A 57 15.65 7.34 -31.85
C TYR A 57 14.33 6.64 -31.54
N THR A 58 14.18 5.41 -32.01
CA THR A 58 12.89 4.69 -32.00
C THR A 58 13.01 3.23 -31.55
N GLY A 59 14.21 2.79 -31.14
CA GLY A 59 14.49 1.39 -30.86
C GLY A 59 14.88 0.58 -32.10
N GLU A 60 14.96 1.22 -33.28
CA GLU A 60 15.36 0.56 -34.52
C GLU A 60 16.73 -0.14 -34.36
N GLY A 61 16.77 -1.41 -34.79
CA GLY A 61 17.97 -2.24 -34.72
C GLY A 61 18.21 -2.92 -33.38
N ILE A 62 17.31 -2.75 -32.40
CA ILE A 62 17.40 -3.39 -31.09
C ILE A 62 16.40 -4.54 -30.99
N VAL A 63 16.83 -5.67 -30.42
CA VAL A 63 15.98 -6.83 -30.11
C VAL A 63 15.70 -6.88 -28.62
N VAL A 64 14.42 -6.89 -28.26
CA VAL A 64 13.95 -7.03 -26.88
C VAL A 64 13.26 -8.38 -26.74
N ALA A 65 13.83 -9.27 -25.94
CA ALA A 65 13.21 -10.54 -25.62
C ALA A 65 12.14 -10.37 -24.53
N VAL A 66 10.94 -10.85 -24.84
CA VAL A 66 9.83 -10.99 -23.90
C VAL A 66 9.78 -12.45 -23.52
N ILE A 67 10.42 -12.76 -22.40
CA ILE A 67 10.38 -14.08 -21.80
C ILE A 67 9.11 -14.09 -20.95
N ASP A 68 8.05 -14.79 -21.30
CA ASP A 68 6.75 -14.66 -20.61
C ASP A 68 5.80 -15.83 -20.95
N SER A 69 4.48 -15.60 -20.97
CA SER A 69 3.42 -16.52 -21.41
C SER A 69 3.41 -16.79 -22.92
N GLY A 70 4.30 -16.13 -23.68
CA GLY A 70 4.30 -16.09 -25.14
C GLY A 70 3.89 -14.71 -25.66
N VAL A 71 3.83 -14.55 -26.97
CA VAL A 71 3.34 -13.33 -27.63
C VAL A 71 2.43 -13.71 -28.79
N ASP A 72 1.29 -13.04 -28.93
CA ASP A 72 0.48 -13.09 -30.15
C ASP A 72 1.22 -12.38 -31.27
N TYR A 73 2.13 -13.12 -31.91
CA TYR A 73 2.93 -12.65 -33.03
C TYR A 73 2.10 -12.40 -34.31
N THR A 74 0.79 -12.61 -34.27
CA THR A 74 -0.15 -12.28 -35.36
C THR A 74 -0.98 -11.03 -35.07
N HIS A 75 -0.79 -10.41 -33.90
CA HIS A 75 -1.49 -9.18 -33.56
C HIS A 75 -1.11 -8.07 -34.56
N PRO A 76 -2.06 -7.42 -35.25
CA PRO A 76 -1.76 -6.42 -36.29
C PRO A 76 -1.02 -5.15 -35.84
N ASP A 77 -0.73 -5.06 -34.55
CA ASP A 77 -0.09 -3.91 -33.91
C ASP A 77 1.30 -4.30 -33.36
N LEU A 78 1.74 -5.53 -33.69
CA LEU A 78 3.01 -6.13 -33.29
C LEU A 78 3.68 -6.88 -34.43
N ASP A 79 2.93 -7.31 -35.46
CA ASP A 79 3.35 -8.33 -36.42
C ASP A 79 4.56 -7.90 -37.27
N ASP A 80 4.66 -6.62 -37.63
CA ASP A 80 5.86 -6.09 -38.29
C ASP A 80 7.04 -5.95 -37.32
N ASN A 81 6.78 -5.87 -36.01
CA ASN A 81 7.79 -5.77 -34.95
C ASN A 81 8.18 -7.10 -34.31
N ILE A 82 7.67 -8.24 -34.76
CA ILE A 82 8.15 -9.55 -34.32
C ILE A 82 9.54 -9.84 -34.91
N TRP A 83 10.47 -10.27 -34.05
CA TRP A 83 11.79 -10.76 -34.41
C TRP A 83 11.66 -12.03 -35.26
N VAL A 84 12.55 -12.14 -36.23
CA VAL A 84 12.65 -13.31 -37.10
C VAL A 84 14.05 -13.85 -37.02
N ASN A 85 14.20 -15.14 -36.67
CA ASN A 85 15.47 -15.84 -36.78
C ASN A 85 15.84 -15.92 -38.26
N SER A 86 16.83 -15.11 -38.68
CA SER A 86 17.25 -15.05 -40.08
C SER A 86 18.12 -16.24 -40.50
N ASP A 87 18.62 -17.00 -39.53
CA ASP A 87 19.50 -18.15 -39.77
C ASP A 87 18.71 -19.46 -39.94
N GLU A 88 17.39 -19.44 -39.70
CA GLU A 88 16.46 -20.55 -39.90
C GLU A 88 15.73 -20.52 -41.25
N ILE A 89 15.44 -21.69 -41.82
CA ILE A 89 14.62 -21.82 -43.04
C ILE A 89 13.20 -22.28 -42.64
N PRO A 90 12.18 -21.42 -42.79
CA PRO A 90 10.84 -21.70 -42.27
C PRO A 90 10.23 -23.04 -42.72
N GLY A 91 9.93 -23.89 -41.73
CA GLY A 91 9.08 -25.08 -41.88
C GLY A 91 9.77 -26.23 -42.60
N ASN A 92 11.09 -26.30 -42.55
CA ASN A 92 11.86 -27.36 -43.19
C ASN A 92 12.08 -28.57 -42.25
N GLY A 93 11.71 -28.45 -40.97
CA GLY A 93 11.82 -29.48 -39.94
C GLY A 93 13.24 -29.66 -39.41
N LYS A 94 14.09 -28.64 -39.47
CA LYS A 94 15.49 -28.69 -39.05
C LYS A 94 15.84 -27.50 -38.16
N ASP A 95 16.93 -27.69 -37.45
CA ASP A 95 17.68 -26.67 -36.72
C ASP A 95 18.83 -26.28 -37.67
N ASP A 96 18.61 -25.22 -38.45
CA ASP A 96 19.51 -24.78 -39.52
C ASP A 96 20.67 -23.94 -38.99
N ASP A 97 20.47 -23.23 -37.87
CA ASP A 97 21.49 -22.43 -37.21
C ASP A 97 22.33 -23.23 -36.18
N GLY A 98 21.85 -24.41 -35.79
CA GLY A 98 22.51 -25.33 -34.86
C GLY A 98 22.40 -24.90 -33.40
N ASN A 99 21.42 -24.05 -33.06
CA ASN A 99 21.19 -23.52 -31.72
C ASN A 99 20.47 -24.53 -30.79
N GLY A 100 19.98 -25.64 -31.34
CA GLY A 100 19.27 -26.72 -30.63
C GLY A 100 17.75 -26.66 -30.72
N TYR A 101 17.18 -25.71 -31.47
CA TYR A 101 15.76 -25.39 -31.54
C TYR A 101 15.28 -25.44 -33.00
N ILE A 102 14.47 -26.46 -33.32
CA ILE A 102 14.05 -26.72 -34.70
C ILE A 102 13.04 -25.67 -35.17
N ASP A 103 13.29 -25.00 -36.30
CA ASP A 103 12.39 -24.04 -36.92
C ASP A 103 11.92 -22.91 -35.98
N ASP A 104 12.77 -22.41 -35.07
CA ASP A 104 12.45 -21.36 -34.07
C ASP A 104 12.34 -19.94 -34.67
N ILE A 105 11.63 -19.83 -35.80
CA ILE A 105 11.54 -18.64 -36.67
C ILE A 105 11.18 -17.36 -35.93
N ARG A 106 10.36 -17.44 -34.88
CA ARG A 106 9.87 -16.27 -34.12
C ARG A 106 10.18 -16.37 -32.64
N GLY A 107 11.09 -17.25 -32.26
CA GLY A 107 11.33 -17.61 -30.87
C GLY A 107 10.91 -19.04 -30.55
N TRP A 108 10.87 -19.35 -29.25
CA TRP A 108 10.71 -20.73 -28.77
C TRP A 108 9.72 -20.86 -27.60
N ASP A 109 8.98 -21.96 -27.58
CA ASP A 109 8.10 -22.37 -26.49
C ASP A 109 8.77 -23.47 -25.64
N PHE A 110 9.27 -23.08 -24.46
CA PHE A 110 9.84 -23.99 -23.48
C PHE A 110 8.78 -24.79 -22.71
N VAL A 111 7.53 -24.34 -22.67
CA VAL A 111 6.43 -25.07 -22.03
C VAL A 111 6.10 -26.31 -22.85
N ASN A 112 5.87 -26.14 -24.16
CA ASN A 112 5.48 -27.24 -25.04
C ASN A 112 6.66 -27.90 -25.77
N ARG A 113 7.85 -27.30 -25.71
CA ARG A 113 9.07 -27.73 -26.42
C ARG A 113 8.90 -27.71 -27.95
N ASP A 114 8.33 -26.62 -28.46
CA ASP A 114 8.14 -26.41 -29.88
C ASP A 114 8.47 -24.97 -30.29
N ASN A 115 8.35 -24.70 -31.58
CA ASN A 115 8.68 -23.43 -32.21
C ASN A 115 7.49 -22.45 -32.28
N ASP A 116 6.45 -22.66 -31.46
CA ASP A 116 5.26 -21.82 -31.44
C ASP A 116 5.14 -21.05 -30.13
N PRO A 117 5.88 -19.93 -29.95
CA PRO A 117 5.82 -19.11 -28.75
C PRO A 117 4.54 -18.25 -28.67
N MET A 118 3.45 -18.72 -29.28
CA MET A 118 2.15 -18.06 -29.27
C MET A 118 1.60 -17.95 -27.85
N ASP A 119 1.07 -16.77 -27.53
CA ASP A 119 0.33 -16.51 -26.30
C ASP A 119 -1.06 -17.15 -26.37
N ILE A 120 -1.10 -18.44 -26.09
CA ILE A 120 -2.32 -19.25 -26.08
C ILE A 120 -2.97 -19.26 -24.69
N ASN A 121 -4.23 -19.69 -24.63
CA ASN A 121 -5.01 -19.91 -23.39
C ASN A 121 -5.59 -18.67 -22.69
N GLY A 122 -5.49 -17.48 -23.30
CA GLY A 122 -6.18 -16.28 -22.82
C GLY A 122 -5.54 -15.61 -21.61
N ASP A 123 -4.29 -15.97 -21.28
CA ASP A 123 -3.45 -15.25 -20.31
C ASP A 123 -3.15 -13.84 -20.84
N GLY A 124 -2.61 -13.74 -22.07
CA GLY A 124 -2.43 -12.46 -22.76
C GLY A 124 -1.39 -11.54 -22.14
N HIS A 125 -0.74 -11.98 -21.06
CA HIS A 125 0.20 -11.22 -20.28
C HIS A 125 1.45 -10.86 -21.10
N GLY A 126 2.09 -11.84 -21.74
CA GLY A 126 3.26 -11.59 -22.58
C GLY A 126 2.96 -10.74 -23.82
N THR A 127 1.79 -10.90 -24.43
CA THR A 127 1.32 -10.01 -25.52
C THR A 127 1.12 -8.58 -25.03
N HIS A 128 0.60 -8.38 -23.82
CA HIS A 128 0.41 -7.06 -23.21
C HIS A 128 1.75 -6.38 -22.92
N VAL A 129 2.69 -7.13 -22.34
CA VAL A 129 4.08 -6.69 -22.10
C VAL A 129 4.77 -6.30 -23.42
N ALA A 130 4.65 -7.11 -24.47
CA ALA A 130 5.23 -6.84 -25.79
C ALA A 130 4.72 -5.53 -26.40
N GLY A 131 3.42 -5.23 -26.29
CA GLY A 131 2.83 -3.99 -26.79
C GLY A 131 3.34 -2.73 -26.10
N ILE A 132 3.57 -2.78 -24.78
CA ILE A 132 4.13 -1.64 -24.04
C ILE A 132 5.55 -1.33 -24.55
N ILE A 133 6.32 -2.37 -24.88
CA ILE A 133 7.69 -2.22 -25.40
C ILE A 133 7.66 -1.67 -26.83
N ALA A 134 6.98 -2.35 -27.75
CA ALA A 134 7.14 -2.09 -29.19
C ALA A 134 5.87 -2.31 -30.03
N ALA A 135 4.68 -2.00 -29.51
CA ALA A 135 3.53 -1.84 -30.39
C ALA A 135 3.83 -0.79 -31.48
N GLU A 136 3.40 -1.08 -32.69
CA GLU A 136 3.74 -0.33 -33.88
C GLU A 136 3.19 1.10 -33.84
N LYS A 137 3.91 2.04 -34.47
CA LYS A 137 3.38 3.37 -34.70
C LYS A 137 2.53 3.38 -35.97
N ASN A 138 1.24 3.14 -35.82
CA ASN A 138 0.26 3.18 -36.91
C ASN A 138 -0.96 4.06 -36.54
N ASP A 139 -2.05 3.96 -37.31
CA ASP A 139 -3.26 4.79 -37.15
C ASP A 139 -4.36 4.12 -36.28
N PHE A 140 -4.05 3.02 -35.58
CA PHE A 140 -4.97 2.33 -34.68
C PHE A 140 -4.24 1.84 -33.41
N GLY A 141 -4.98 1.25 -32.48
CA GLY A 141 -4.37 0.57 -31.34
C GLY A 141 -3.61 1.46 -30.37
N VAL A 142 -2.42 0.99 -29.97
CA VAL A 142 -1.50 1.64 -29.03
C VAL A 142 -0.13 1.83 -29.68
N THR A 143 0.80 2.48 -29.00
CA THR A 143 2.19 2.60 -29.48
C THR A 143 3.15 2.24 -28.35
N GLY A 144 4.16 1.43 -28.65
CA GLY A 144 5.18 1.04 -27.68
C GLY A 144 6.21 2.15 -27.44
N VAL A 145 6.92 2.06 -26.32
CA VAL A 145 8.00 2.98 -25.96
C VAL A 145 9.10 3.00 -27.03
N ALA A 146 9.51 1.82 -27.50
CA ALA A 146 10.50 1.59 -28.55
C ALA A 146 9.81 1.07 -29.81
N LEU A 147 8.98 1.93 -30.44
CA LEU A 147 8.07 1.62 -31.54
C LEU A 147 8.67 0.94 -32.80
N ASN A 148 10.01 0.88 -32.95
CA ASN A 148 10.69 0.17 -34.04
C ASN A 148 11.65 -0.94 -33.55
N ALA A 149 11.67 -1.26 -32.25
CA ALA A 149 12.40 -2.41 -31.74
C ALA A 149 11.73 -3.72 -32.19
N LYS A 150 12.52 -4.80 -32.24
CA LYS A 150 12.00 -6.14 -32.52
C LYS A 150 11.74 -6.90 -31.22
N ILE A 151 10.56 -7.52 -31.12
CA ILE A 151 10.19 -8.38 -29.99
C ILE A 151 10.61 -9.81 -30.31
N MET A 152 11.39 -10.44 -29.43
CA MET A 152 11.67 -11.88 -29.47
C MET A 152 10.78 -12.59 -28.44
N PRO A 153 9.68 -13.23 -28.88
CA PRO A 153 8.84 -14.06 -28.02
C PRO A 153 9.61 -15.27 -27.46
N VAL A 154 9.63 -15.44 -26.14
CA VAL A 154 10.17 -16.66 -25.52
C VAL A 154 9.17 -17.13 -24.47
N ARG A 155 8.49 -18.23 -24.74
CA ARG A 155 7.43 -18.71 -23.86
C ARG A 155 7.99 -19.67 -22.81
N VAL A 156 7.90 -19.29 -21.54
CA VAL A 156 8.36 -20.10 -20.40
C VAL A 156 7.30 -20.27 -19.32
N LEU A 157 6.18 -19.54 -19.43
CA LEU A 157 5.07 -19.56 -18.48
C LEU A 157 3.81 -20.13 -19.13
N ASP A 158 3.04 -20.89 -18.34
CA ASP A 158 1.65 -21.24 -18.63
C ASP A 158 0.72 -20.82 -17.49
N SER A 159 -0.54 -21.26 -17.53
CA SER A 159 -1.55 -20.94 -16.50
C SER A 159 -1.20 -21.40 -15.08
N PHE A 160 -0.19 -22.26 -14.92
CA PHE A 160 0.34 -22.76 -13.66
C PHE A 160 1.70 -22.14 -13.30
N GLY A 161 2.23 -21.23 -14.12
CA GLY A 161 3.55 -20.62 -13.98
C GLY A 161 4.62 -21.29 -14.84
N GLY A 162 5.89 -21.07 -14.52
CA GLY A 162 7.04 -21.67 -15.21
C GLY A 162 7.93 -22.46 -14.27
N THR A 163 8.79 -23.31 -14.83
CA THR A 163 9.83 -23.98 -14.04
C THR A 163 11.12 -23.16 -14.04
N GLU A 164 11.89 -23.22 -12.95
CA GLU A 164 13.19 -22.53 -12.87
C GLU A 164 14.14 -22.92 -14.01
N ALA A 165 14.10 -24.18 -14.44
CA ALA A 165 14.90 -24.68 -15.56
C ALA A 165 14.49 -24.04 -16.90
N ASP A 166 13.19 -23.87 -17.13
CA ASP A 166 12.67 -23.29 -18.39
C ASP A 166 12.90 -21.79 -18.46
N ILE A 167 12.71 -21.10 -17.34
CA ILE A 167 13.05 -19.68 -17.21
C ILE A 167 14.53 -19.46 -17.50
N ALA A 168 15.41 -20.23 -16.84
CA ALA A 168 16.85 -20.09 -17.02
C ALA A 168 17.31 -20.50 -18.44
N ALA A 169 16.62 -21.46 -19.08
CA ALA A 169 16.88 -21.84 -20.47
C ALA A 169 16.41 -20.75 -21.44
N GLY A 170 15.22 -20.17 -21.23
CA GLY A 170 14.68 -19.07 -22.02
C GLY A 170 15.56 -17.82 -21.97
N ILE A 171 16.12 -17.48 -20.80
CA ILE A 171 17.07 -16.38 -20.68
C ILE A 171 18.33 -16.64 -21.53
N ARG A 172 18.90 -17.85 -21.46
CA ARG A 172 20.08 -18.19 -22.26
C ARG A 172 19.77 -18.22 -23.76
N TYR A 173 18.62 -18.76 -24.13
CA TYR A 173 18.14 -18.75 -25.50
C TYR A 173 18.04 -17.34 -26.07
N ALA A 174 17.42 -16.41 -25.33
CA ALA A 174 17.29 -15.03 -25.77
C ALA A 174 18.66 -14.37 -26.00
N VAL A 175 19.58 -14.55 -25.06
CA VAL A 175 20.96 -14.02 -25.15
C VAL A 175 21.69 -14.60 -26.36
N ASP A 176 21.62 -15.91 -26.54
CA ASP A 176 22.37 -16.61 -27.59
C ASP A 176 21.81 -16.34 -28.99
N ASN A 177 20.53 -15.96 -29.09
CA ASN A 177 19.86 -15.54 -30.33
C ASN A 177 19.88 -14.02 -30.56
N GLY A 178 20.66 -13.27 -29.77
CA GLY A 178 20.95 -11.86 -30.05
C GLY A 178 19.96 -10.86 -29.47
N ALA A 179 19.31 -11.18 -28.35
CA ALA A 179 18.61 -10.16 -27.56
C ALA A 179 19.59 -9.12 -26.99
N ASP A 180 19.26 -7.84 -27.12
CA ASP A 180 20.00 -6.73 -26.51
C ASP A 180 19.42 -6.36 -25.13
N VAL A 181 18.11 -6.55 -24.97
CA VAL A 181 17.35 -6.32 -23.74
C VAL A 181 16.47 -7.53 -23.46
N ILE A 182 16.35 -7.92 -22.20
CA ILE A 182 15.44 -8.95 -21.73
C ILE A 182 14.48 -8.32 -20.72
N ASN A 183 13.18 -8.54 -20.92
CA ASN A 183 12.15 -8.17 -19.95
C ASN A 183 11.65 -9.41 -19.20
N LEU A 184 11.68 -9.38 -17.87
CA LEU A 184 11.16 -10.40 -16.98
C LEU A 184 10.02 -9.82 -16.12
N SER A 185 8.77 -10.16 -16.44
CA SER A 185 7.56 -9.59 -15.80
C SER A 185 6.90 -10.54 -14.78
N TRP A 186 7.68 -11.26 -13.99
CA TRP A 186 7.25 -12.10 -12.86
C TRP A 186 8.15 -11.91 -11.64
N GLY A 187 7.77 -12.53 -10.52
CA GLY A 187 8.67 -12.70 -9.38
C GLY A 187 8.14 -13.66 -8.33
N GLY A 188 9.01 -14.05 -7.42
CA GLY A 188 8.71 -14.95 -6.32
C GLY A 188 9.60 -14.71 -5.09
N PRO A 189 9.16 -15.15 -3.90
CA PRO A 189 9.85 -14.82 -2.64
C PRO A 189 11.19 -15.55 -2.46
N PHE A 190 11.44 -16.59 -3.25
CA PHE A 190 12.61 -17.46 -3.12
C PHE A 190 13.65 -17.21 -4.20
N THR A 191 14.92 -17.38 -3.84
CA THR A 191 16.05 -17.31 -4.76
C THR A 191 16.14 -18.60 -5.61
N SER A 192 16.48 -18.46 -6.89
CA SER A 192 16.81 -19.59 -7.77
C SER A 192 18.27 -19.46 -8.27
N PRO A 193 19.16 -20.41 -7.91
CA PRO A 193 20.53 -20.40 -8.40
C PRO A 193 20.63 -20.49 -9.93
N GLU A 194 19.77 -21.27 -10.58
CA GLU A 194 19.75 -21.40 -12.04
C GLU A 194 19.37 -20.10 -12.74
N GLU A 195 18.35 -19.41 -12.23
CA GLU A 195 17.89 -18.11 -12.74
C GLU A 195 18.96 -17.03 -12.52
N ALA A 196 19.53 -16.95 -11.31
CA ALA A 196 20.61 -16.01 -11.00
C ALA A 196 21.82 -16.17 -11.95
N GLN A 197 22.21 -17.42 -12.24
CA GLN A 197 23.29 -17.71 -13.18
C GLN A 197 22.94 -17.35 -14.63
N ALA A 198 21.66 -17.47 -15.03
CA ALA A 198 21.21 -17.08 -16.36
C ALA A 198 21.19 -15.55 -16.53
N ILE A 199 20.74 -14.82 -15.50
CA ILE A 199 20.78 -13.34 -15.47
C ILE A 199 22.23 -12.85 -15.50
N GLN A 200 23.11 -13.45 -14.69
CA GLN A 200 24.53 -13.15 -14.73
C GLN A 200 25.16 -13.48 -16.11
N TYR A 201 24.71 -14.56 -16.77
CA TYR A 201 25.15 -14.89 -18.12
C TYR A 201 24.74 -13.81 -19.13
N ALA A 202 23.50 -13.33 -19.08
CA ALA A 202 23.00 -12.24 -19.91
C ALA A 202 23.83 -10.97 -19.73
N PHE A 203 24.04 -10.55 -18.49
CA PHE A 203 24.86 -9.37 -18.16
C PHE A 203 26.29 -9.49 -18.72
N ASN A 204 26.94 -10.64 -18.53
CA ASN A 204 28.29 -10.88 -19.03
C ASN A 204 28.39 -10.92 -20.57
N LYS A 205 27.26 -11.18 -21.25
CA LYS A 205 27.15 -11.18 -22.71
C LYS A 205 26.76 -9.82 -23.28
N GLY A 206 26.54 -8.82 -22.44
CA GLY A 206 26.21 -7.47 -22.87
C GLY A 206 24.71 -7.19 -22.99
N VAL A 207 23.86 -8.06 -22.43
CA VAL A 207 22.40 -7.94 -22.48
C VAL A 207 21.88 -7.26 -21.22
N VAL A 208 21.02 -6.25 -21.38
CA VAL A 208 20.36 -5.56 -20.26
C VAL A 208 19.18 -6.39 -19.77
N VAL A 209 19.10 -6.65 -18.47
CA VAL A 209 17.97 -7.41 -17.88
C VAL A 209 17.09 -6.46 -17.06
N VAL A 210 15.80 -6.42 -17.39
CA VAL A 210 14.79 -5.61 -16.70
C VAL A 210 13.81 -6.55 -16.00
N THR A 211 13.53 -6.27 -14.72
CA THR A 211 12.70 -7.12 -13.85
C THR A 211 11.58 -6.35 -13.19
N ALA A 212 10.42 -6.98 -13.01
CA ALA A 212 9.34 -6.45 -12.18
C ALA A 212 9.67 -6.54 -10.67
N ALA A 213 9.26 -5.55 -9.87
CA ALA A 213 9.54 -5.54 -8.43
C ALA A 213 8.69 -6.53 -7.61
N GLY A 214 7.52 -6.92 -8.12
CA GLY A 214 6.52 -7.74 -7.43
C GLY A 214 5.32 -6.93 -6.94
N ASN A 215 4.21 -7.63 -6.73
CA ASN A 215 2.88 -7.06 -6.51
C ASN A 215 2.32 -7.36 -5.10
N ASP A 216 3.19 -7.57 -4.11
CA ASP A 216 2.81 -8.01 -2.76
C ASP A 216 2.80 -6.88 -1.72
N GLY A 217 3.02 -5.62 -2.13
CA GLY A 217 3.16 -4.48 -1.21
C GLY A 217 4.38 -4.57 -0.28
N GLY A 218 5.33 -5.44 -0.59
CA GLY A 218 6.47 -5.73 0.26
C GLY A 218 7.45 -4.57 0.37
N LEU A 219 8.15 -4.47 1.52
CA LEU A 219 9.14 -3.43 1.78
C LEU A 219 10.43 -3.53 0.94
N GLN A 220 10.54 -4.50 0.04
CA GLN A 220 11.65 -4.69 -0.89
C GLN A 220 11.19 -5.58 -2.06
N PRO A 221 11.91 -5.62 -3.20
CA PRO A 221 11.51 -6.42 -4.35
C PRO A 221 11.49 -7.92 -4.04
N VAL A 222 10.80 -8.72 -4.87
CA VAL A 222 10.97 -10.19 -4.89
C VAL A 222 12.11 -10.60 -5.83
N TYR A 223 12.45 -11.89 -5.90
CA TYR A 223 13.36 -12.40 -6.93
C TYR A 223 12.60 -12.58 -8.26
N PRO A 224 13.24 -12.36 -9.43
CA PRO A 224 14.65 -12.04 -9.62
C PRO A 224 15.05 -10.58 -9.33
N GLY A 225 14.11 -9.67 -9.06
CA GLY A 225 14.41 -8.24 -8.89
C GLY A 225 15.49 -7.91 -7.85
N ARG A 226 15.60 -8.68 -6.76
CA ARG A 226 16.69 -8.48 -5.79
C ARG A 226 18.11 -8.67 -6.36
N TYR A 227 18.28 -9.31 -7.52
CA TYR A 227 19.59 -9.44 -8.15
C TYR A 227 20.11 -8.14 -8.77
N ALA A 228 19.28 -7.10 -8.90
CA ALA A 228 19.68 -5.77 -9.39
C ALA A 228 20.63 -5.01 -8.44
N THR A 229 21.08 -5.63 -7.34
CA THR A 229 22.27 -5.19 -6.61
C THR A 229 23.54 -5.36 -7.44
N ASP A 230 23.56 -6.37 -8.31
CA ASP A 230 24.74 -6.77 -9.08
C ASP A 230 24.46 -6.87 -10.58
N PHE A 231 23.25 -7.30 -10.98
CA PHE A 231 22.89 -7.58 -12.37
C PHE A 231 21.45 -7.16 -12.68
N GLY A 232 21.28 -6.28 -13.67
CA GLY A 232 19.98 -5.84 -14.16
C GLY A 232 19.39 -4.67 -13.38
N ILE A 233 18.17 -4.29 -13.75
CA ILE A 233 17.41 -3.19 -13.14
C ILE A 233 16.00 -3.67 -12.78
N THR A 234 15.49 -3.24 -11.64
CA THR A 234 14.16 -3.60 -11.11
C THR A 234 13.21 -2.42 -11.15
N VAL A 235 11.94 -2.72 -11.42
CA VAL A 235 10.95 -1.70 -11.74
C VAL A 235 9.71 -1.81 -10.85
N GLY A 236 9.47 -0.75 -10.08
CA GLY A 236 8.21 -0.52 -9.36
C GLY A 236 7.15 0.14 -10.24
N SER A 237 5.90 0.04 -9.83
CA SER A 237 4.76 0.62 -10.51
C SER A 237 4.40 1.99 -9.94
N ILE A 238 3.92 2.90 -10.79
CA ILE A 238 3.21 4.13 -10.38
C ILE A 238 1.96 4.34 -11.24
N ASP A 239 1.02 5.12 -10.73
CA ASP A 239 -0.17 5.58 -11.44
C ASP A 239 0.08 6.88 -12.23
N ARG A 240 -0.97 7.32 -12.95
CA ARG A 240 -0.96 8.55 -13.74
C ARG A 240 -0.71 9.84 -12.95
N ASN A 241 -0.74 9.78 -11.63
CA ASN A 241 -0.52 10.91 -10.73
C ASN A 241 0.83 10.83 -10.01
N HIS A 242 1.68 9.85 -10.34
CA HIS A 242 2.95 9.55 -9.67
C HIS A 242 2.78 8.93 -8.27
N ALA A 243 1.64 8.28 -8.01
CA ALA A 243 1.43 7.51 -6.79
C ALA A 243 1.84 6.04 -7.00
N MET A 244 2.66 5.52 -6.10
CA MET A 244 3.07 4.12 -6.07
C MET A 244 1.95 3.28 -5.44
N PRO A 245 1.27 2.39 -6.20
CA PRO A 245 0.10 1.66 -5.73
C PRO A 245 0.47 0.73 -4.57
N TYR A 246 -0.49 0.43 -3.69
CA TYR A 246 -0.29 -0.40 -2.50
C TYR A 246 0.32 -1.78 -2.79
N TYR A 247 0.09 -2.32 -4.00
CA TYR A 247 0.64 -3.62 -4.39
C TYR A 247 2.12 -3.54 -4.81
N SER A 248 2.63 -2.38 -5.23
CA SER A 248 3.99 -2.33 -5.78
C SER A 248 5.03 -2.52 -4.68
N ASN A 249 5.83 -3.58 -4.79
CA ASN A 249 6.94 -3.78 -3.85
C ASN A 249 7.91 -2.60 -3.90
N HIS A 250 8.31 -2.13 -2.73
CA HIS A 250 9.22 -1.02 -2.55
C HIS A 250 10.65 -1.37 -2.99
N ALA A 251 11.49 -0.36 -3.17
CA ALA A 251 12.91 -0.54 -3.49
C ALA A 251 13.70 -1.17 -2.33
N GLY A 252 13.29 -0.95 -1.09
CA GLY A 252 13.96 -1.46 0.10
C GLY A 252 15.10 -0.57 0.59
N THR A 253 15.69 -0.93 1.73
CA THR A 253 16.71 -0.08 2.39
C THR A 253 18.13 -0.33 1.87
N THR A 254 18.35 -1.44 1.17
CA THR A 254 19.64 -1.76 0.54
C THR A 254 19.62 -1.22 -0.88
N PRO A 255 20.50 -0.27 -1.25
CA PRO A 255 20.53 0.27 -2.60
C PRO A 255 20.73 -0.82 -3.66
N LEU A 256 19.90 -0.77 -4.69
CA LEU A 256 19.98 -1.57 -5.91
C LEU A 256 19.54 -0.71 -7.10
N ASP A 257 19.82 -1.15 -8.32
CA ASP A 257 19.34 -0.47 -9.52
C ASP A 257 17.82 -0.63 -9.61
N TYR A 258 17.11 0.38 -9.10
CA TYR A 258 15.66 0.41 -9.00
C TYR A 258 15.10 1.74 -9.49
N VAL A 259 14.12 1.69 -10.38
CA VAL A 259 13.33 2.83 -10.85
C VAL A 259 11.85 2.49 -10.77
N VAL A 260 10.99 3.50 -10.93
CA VAL A 260 9.56 3.28 -11.13
C VAL A 260 9.12 3.68 -12.53
N ALA A 261 8.03 3.09 -13.01
CA ALA A 261 7.43 3.39 -14.29
C ALA A 261 5.90 3.21 -14.25
N PRO A 262 5.15 3.73 -15.24
CA PRO A 262 3.72 3.54 -15.34
C PRO A 262 3.32 2.05 -15.26
N GLY A 263 2.44 1.70 -14.32
CA GLY A 263 2.02 0.31 -14.13
C GLY A 263 0.60 0.13 -13.59
N VAL A 264 -0.20 1.19 -13.51
CA VAL A 264 -1.61 1.16 -13.09
C VAL A 264 -2.49 1.54 -14.27
N ASP A 265 -3.47 0.72 -14.65
CA ASP A 265 -4.40 0.98 -15.77
C ASP A 265 -3.64 1.27 -17.08
N VAL A 266 -2.67 0.41 -17.39
CA VAL A 266 -1.86 0.50 -18.61
C VAL A 266 -2.57 -0.26 -19.71
N ARG A 267 -2.96 0.46 -20.76
CA ARG A 267 -3.58 -0.14 -21.95
C ARG A 267 -2.51 -0.64 -22.92
N SER A 268 -2.63 -1.89 -23.35
CA SER A 268 -1.73 -2.49 -24.34
C SER A 268 -2.44 -3.54 -25.21
N THR A 269 -1.70 -4.14 -26.15
CA THR A 269 -2.15 -5.24 -27.01
C THR A 269 -2.54 -6.47 -26.19
N PHE A 270 -3.50 -7.25 -26.70
CA PHE A 270 -3.98 -8.46 -26.06
C PHE A 270 -4.38 -9.49 -27.15
N PRO A 271 -4.22 -10.80 -26.92
CA PRO A 271 -4.43 -11.79 -27.98
C PRO A 271 -5.78 -11.71 -28.67
N GLY A 272 -5.76 -11.97 -29.98
CA GLY A 272 -6.93 -11.96 -30.84
C GLY A 272 -7.34 -10.56 -31.32
N ASN A 273 -6.36 -9.70 -31.61
CA ASN A 273 -6.56 -8.31 -32.06
C ASN A 273 -7.41 -7.49 -31.07
N ARG A 274 -7.06 -7.57 -29.78
CA ARG A 274 -7.73 -6.88 -28.68
C ARG A 274 -6.76 -5.97 -27.95
N TYR A 275 -7.33 -5.12 -27.10
CA TYR A 275 -6.57 -4.24 -26.22
C TYR A 275 -7.21 -4.28 -24.85
N GLU A 276 -6.40 -4.36 -23.80
CA GLU A 276 -6.88 -4.42 -22.41
C GLU A 276 -6.04 -3.49 -21.53
N SER A 277 -6.66 -2.99 -20.47
CA SER A 277 -5.99 -2.25 -19.40
C SER A 277 -5.62 -3.20 -18.26
N ILE A 278 -4.34 -3.29 -17.92
CA ILE A 278 -3.83 -4.15 -16.85
C ILE A 278 -2.99 -3.32 -15.89
N SER A 279 -2.99 -3.71 -14.61
CA SER A 279 -2.21 -3.10 -13.54
C SER A 279 -1.24 -4.12 -12.95
N GLY A 280 0.00 -3.70 -12.69
CA GLY A 280 1.04 -4.49 -12.04
C GLY A 280 2.44 -3.95 -12.32
N THR A 281 3.42 -4.33 -11.50
CA THR A 281 4.84 -4.07 -11.82
C THR A 281 5.27 -4.73 -13.12
N SER A 282 4.54 -5.77 -13.55
CA SER A 282 4.66 -6.43 -14.85
C SER A 282 4.38 -5.52 -16.04
N MET A 283 3.58 -4.46 -15.86
CA MET A 283 3.34 -3.42 -16.86
C MET A 283 4.34 -2.27 -16.75
N ALA A 284 4.95 -2.07 -15.57
CA ALA A 284 5.99 -1.06 -15.38
C ALA A 284 7.35 -1.47 -15.96
N ALA A 285 7.76 -2.73 -15.75
CA ALA A 285 8.99 -3.29 -16.31
C ALA A 285 9.16 -3.05 -17.84
N PRO A 286 8.16 -3.32 -18.69
CA PRO A 286 8.30 -3.13 -20.13
C PRO A 286 8.47 -1.67 -20.57
N TYR A 287 8.01 -0.68 -19.78
CA TYR A 287 8.36 0.72 -20.06
C TYR A 287 9.88 0.91 -19.98
N VAL A 288 10.51 0.39 -18.93
CA VAL A 288 11.96 0.52 -18.73
C VAL A 288 12.74 -0.31 -19.75
N ALA A 289 12.25 -1.49 -20.14
CA ALA A 289 12.84 -2.28 -21.23
C ALA A 289 12.80 -1.51 -22.56
N GLY A 290 11.68 -0.85 -22.87
CA GLY A 290 11.58 0.04 -24.03
C GLY A 290 12.53 1.24 -23.94
N VAL A 291 12.66 1.88 -22.77
CA VAL A 291 13.63 2.99 -22.60
C VAL A 291 15.08 2.50 -22.75
N ALA A 292 15.42 1.32 -22.24
CA ALA A 292 16.73 0.70 -22.45
C ALA A 292 17.01 0.47 -23.94
N ALA A 293 16.01 0.00 -24.70
CA ALA A 293 16.12 -0.14 -26.15
C ALA A 293 16.31 1.21 -26.86
N LEU A 294 15.61 2.28 -26.43
CA LEU A 294 15.85 3.63 -26.96
C LEU A 294 17.28 4.10 -26.69
N VAL A 295 17.80 3.87 -25.47
CA VAL A 295 19.19 4.21 -25.09
C VAL A 295 20.20 3.48 -25.96
N LEU A 296 20.04 2.16 -26.13
CA LEU A 296 20.93 1.34 -26.96
C LEU A 296 20.83 1.70 -28.45
N SER A 297 19.64 2.01 -28.97
CA SER A 297 19.48 2.48 -30.35
C SER A 297 20.22 3.80 -30.60
N ALA A 298 20.36 4.64 -29.57
CA ALA A 298 21.10 5.88 -29.66
C ALA A 298 22.62 5.70 -29.48
N ASN A 299 23.03 4.74 -28.65
CA ASN A 299 24.43 4.39 -28.43
C ASN A 299 24.60 2.87 -28.20
N PRO A 300 24.85 2.09 -29.26
CA PRO A 300 24.92 0.62 -29.17
C PRO A 300 26.21 0.09 -28.53
N ASN A 301 27.13 0.97 -28.10
CA ASN A 301 28.41 0.55 -27.50
C ASN A 301 28.37 0.55 -25.96
N LEU A 302 27.22 0.87 -25.35
CA LEU A 302 27.07 0.89 -23.90
C LEU A 302 27.02 -0.54 -23.36
N SER A 303 27.75 -0.81 -22.27
CA SER A 303 27.58 -2.06 -21.52
C SER A 303 26.27 -2.04 -20.71
N PRO A 304 25.75 -3.19 -20.26
CA PRO A 304 24.56 -3.25 -19.41
C PRO A 304 24.63 -2.32 -18.20
N ALA A 305 25.73 -2.39 -17.44
CA ALA A 305 25.97 -1.48 -16.33
C ALA A 305 25.93 0.01 -16.71
N GLN A 306 26.37 0.39 -17.92
CA GLN A 306 26.31 1.78 -18.35
C GLN A 306 24.88 2.20 -18.71
N VAL A 307 24.08 1.29 -19.25
CA VAL A 307 22.65 1.52 -19.49
C VAL A 307 21.91 1.65 -18.15
N GLU A 308 22.09 0.70 -17.24
CA GLU A 308 21.51 0.71 -15.88
C GLU A 308 21.84 2.02 -15.16
N ASN A 309 23.12 2.40 -15.12
CA ASN A 309 23.56 3.68 -14.54
C ASN A 309 22.96 4.90 -15.25
N THR A 310 22.74 4.85 -16.57
CA THR A 310 22.11 5.95 -17.31
C THR A 310 20.65 6.10 -16.90
N LEU A 311 19.93 4.99 -16.78
CA LEU A 311 18.52 4.98 -16.36
C LEU A 311 18.36 5.49 -14.93
N THR A 312 19.18 5.02 -13.99
CA THR A 312 19.11 5.45 -12.58
C THR A 312 19.59 6.88 -12.36
N ALA A 313 20.66 7.31 -13.04
CA ALA A 313 21.20 8.67 -12.88
C ALA A 313 20.32 9.77 -13.52
N THR A 314 19.39 9.41 -14.41
CA THR A 314 18.50 10.35 -15.12
C THR A 314 17.04 10.24 -14.70
N ALA A 315 16.72 9.30 -13.80
CA ALA A 315 15.40 9.16 -13.23
C ALA A 315 14.93 10.47 -12.56
N ASN A 316 13.63 10.64 -12.38
CA ASN A 316 13.05 11.81 -11.73
C ASN A 316 12.36 11.39 -10.43
N SER A 317 12.93 11.78 -9.30
CA SER A 317 12.35 11.52 -7.97
C SER A 317 11.26 12.51 -7.56
N THR A 318 11.01 13.56 -8.35
CA THR A 318 10.09 14.64 -7.97
C THR A 318 8.64 14.19 -8.03
N GLY A 319 7.93 14.32 -6.91
CA GLY A 319 6.48 14.14 -6.84
C GLY A 319 6.00 12.69 -6.76
N ILE A 320 6.92 11.72 -6.66
CA ILE A 320 6.56 10.32 -6.39
C ILE A 320 6.14 10.19 -4.94
N ARG A 321 4.97 9.60 -4.73
CA ARG A 321 4.34 9.45 -3.41
C ARG A 321 3.78 8.04 -3.26
N SER A 322 3.58 7.57 -2.04
CA SER A 322 2.84 6.32 -1.81
C SER A 322 1.36 6.52 -2.16
N ALA A 323 0.69 5.49 -2.70
CA ALA A 323 -0.75 5.50 -2.95
C ALA A 323 -1.59 5.47 -1.67
N SER A 324 -0.98 5.17 -0.52
CA SER A 324 -1.56 5.38 0.82
C SER A 324 -1.74 6.87 1.18
N VAL A 325 -2.04 7.72 0.20
CA VAL A 325 -2.40 9.14 0.35
C VAL A 325 -3.58 9.51 -0.59
N TYR A 326 -4.02 8.59 -1.46
CA TYR A 326 -4.89 8.95 -2.60
C TYR A 326 -6.32 9.36 -2.21
N ASP A 327 -6.81 8.97 -1.02
CA ASP A 327 -8.10 9.41 -0.48
C ASP A 327 -7.97 10.24 0.81
N GLY A 328 -6.75 10.69 1.15
CA GLY A 328 -6.47 11.52 2.30
C GLY A 328 -6.08 10.77 3.58
N PHE A 329 -6.05 9.43 3.57
CA PHE A 329 -5.58 8.62 4.69
C PHE A 329 -4.25 7.91 4.38
N PHE A 330 -3.44 7.70 5.42
CA PHE A 330 -2.34 6.74 5.47
C PHE A 330 -2.87 5.34 5.77
N ASN A 331 -2.91 4.46 4.78
CA ASN A 331 -3.38 3.08 4.98
C ASN A 331 -2.23 2.14 5.34
N LEU A 332 -2.44 1.33 6.38
CA LEU A 332 -1.65 0.13 6.64
C LEU A 332 -2.08 -1.01 5.69
N THR A 333 -1.51 -2.21 5.87
CA THR A 333 -1.86 -3.38 5.06
C THR A 333 -3.16 -4.01 5.57
N SER A 334 -3.51 -5.20 5.09
CA SER A 334 -4.66 -5.97 5.58
C SER A 334 -4.23 -7.15 6.48
N ASP A 335 -2.97 -7.16 6.89
CA ASP A 335 -2.37 -8.13 7.79
C ASP A 335 -2.11 -7.45 9.15
N ASP A 336 -1.87 -8.23 10.22
CA ASP A 336 -1.50 -7.68 11.53
C ASP A 336 -0.24 -6.79 11.43
N ASP A 337 -0.41 -5.48 11.65
CA ASP A 337 0.63 -4.47 11.54
C ASP A 337 1.06 -3.90 12.92
N TYR A 338 2.32 -3.46 13.02
CA TYR A 338 2.77 -2.57 14.11
C TYR A 338 3.29 -1.27 13.51
N PHE A 339 2.72 -0.14 13.93
CA PHE A 339 3.05 1.17 13.39
C PHE A 339 3.14 2.25 14.46
N GLU A 340 4.25 3.00 14.46
CA GLU A 340 4.46 4.17 15.32
C GLU A 340 4.36 5.45 14.48
N ILE A 341 3.42 6.33 14.83
CA ILE A 341 3.25 7.64 14.21
C ILE A 341 4.33 8.57 14.75
N THR A 342 5.24 9.00 13.87
CA THR A 342 6.23 10.02 14.21
C THR A 342 5.77 11.41 13.74
N PRO A 343 6.15 12.50 14.43
CA PRO A 343 5.73 13.85 14.04
C PRO A 343 5.99 14.15 12.56
N GLY A 344 4.92 14.51 11.84
CA GLY A 344 4.96 14.83 10.41
C GLY A 344 4.77 13.64 9.46
N VAL A 345 4.68 12.39 9.93
CA VAL A 345 4.46 11.21 9.05
C VAL A 345 3.10 11.26 8.36
N LEU A 346 2.09 11.86 9.01
CA LEU A 346 0.74 12.05 8.47
C LEU A 346 0.55 13.41 7.78
N ALA A 347 1.62 14.19 7.53
CA ALA A 347 1.51 15.56 7.00
C ALA A 347 0.77 15.64 5.65
N ASP A 348 0.85 14.57 4.84
CA ASP A 348 0.16 14.48 3.55
C ASP A 348 -1.17 13.71 3.63
N SER A 349 -1.54 13.19 4.81
CA SER A 349 -2.74 12.38 5.07
C SER A 349 -3.71 13.10 6.01
N PRO A 350 -4.43 14.13 5.53
CA PRO A 350 -5.26 15.00 6.38
C PRO A 350 -6.44 14.29 7.05
N LEU A 351 -6.76 13.06 6.64
CA LEU A 351 -7.81 12.24 7.25
C LEU A 351 -7.25 11.23 8.26
N GLY A 352 -5.93 11.16 8.47
CA GLY A 352 -5.30 10.30 9.46
C GLY A 352 -4.81 8.96 8.93
N LEU A 353 -4.66 8.00 9.83
CA LEU A 353 -4.26 6.62 9.58
C LEU A 353 -5.46 5.67 9.55
N ARG A 354 -5.43 4.65 8.68
CA ARG A 354 -6.37 3.51 8.68
C ARG A 354 -5.63 2.19 8.70
N ALA A 355 -5.97 1.32 9.65
CA ALA A 355 -5.35 0.00 9.81
C ALA A 355 -6.01 -1.12 8.95
N LEU A 356 -7.18 -0.84 8.35
CA LEU A 356 -7.92 -1.72 7.41
C LEU A 356 -8.45 -3.03 8.01
N GLU A 357 -7.69 -4.12 7.93
CA GLU A 357 -8.02 -5.45 8.44
C GLU A 357 -6.79 -5.99 9.17
N GLY A 358 -6.96 -6.77 10.22
CA GLY A 358 -5.82 -7.31 10.98
C GLY A 358 -6.05 -7.07 12.48
N ASN A 359 -5.19 -7.62 13.33
CA ASN A 359 -5.12 -7.19 14.74
C ASN A 359 -3.92 -6.28 14.86
N ASP A 360 -4.16 -4.98 14.74
CA ASP A 360 -3.12 -4.00 14.54
C ASP A 360 -2.68 -3.36 15.86
N TRP A 361 -1.44 -2.92 15.92
CA TRP A 361 -0.92 -2.10 17.01
C TRP A 361 -0.42 -0.77 16.47
N VAL A 362 -1.16 0.30 16.75
CA VAL A 362 -0.81 1.65 16.36
C VAL A 362 -0.48 2.50 17.60
N GLU A 363 0.70 3.11 17.59
CA GLU A 363 1.12 4.09 18.60
C GLU A 363 1.11 5.50 17.99
N GLY A 364 0.36 6.41 18.58
CA GLY A 364 0.27 7.82 18.23
C GLY A 364 1.55 8.59 18.52
N SER A 365 1.56 9.86 18.19
CA SER A 365 2.71 10.75 18.33
C SER A 365 2.59 11.61 19.60
N SER A 366 3.31 12.73 19.64
CA SER A 366 3.11 13.76 20.67
C SER A 366 2.27 14.95 20.16
N GLU A 367 1.69 14.82 18.96
CA GLU A 367 0.82 15.78 18.30
C GLU A 367 -0.58 15.21 18.17
N SER A 368 -1.56 16.02 17.77
CA SER A 368 -2.93 15.55 17.56
C SER A 368 -3.01 14.60 16.36
N ASP A 369 -3.45 13.37 16.60
CA ASP A 369 -3.53 12.30 15.62
C ASP A 369 -4.98 11.90 15.30
N ILE A 370 -5.16 11.35 14.10
CA ILE A 370 -6.41 10.76 13.65
C ILE A 370 -6.13 9.31 13.28
N ILE A 371 -6.73 8.37 14.00
CA ILE A 371 -6.45 6.93 13.89
C ILE A 371 -7.78 6.16 13.73
N ASN A 372 -7.82 5.19 12.82
CA ASN A 372 -8.97 4.32 12.61
C ASN A 372 -8.52 2.85 12.43
N GLY A 373 -8.83 1.98 13.39
CA GLY A 373 -8.51 0.55 13.35
C GLY A 373 -9.22 -0.18 12.21
N ASN A 374 -10.53 0.05 12.08
CA ASN A 374 -11.46 -0.56 11.13
C ASN A 374 -11.91 -1.98 11.47
N GLN A 375 -11.15 -3.03 11.18
CA GLN A 375 -11.60 -4.42 11.41
C GLN A 375 -10.51 -5.24 12.09
N GLY A 376 -10.90 -5.95 13.14
CA GLY A 376 -10.06 -6.86 13.90
C GLY A 376 -9.82 -6.34 15.31
N ASN A 377 -9.03 -7.04 16.12
CA ASN A 377 -8.87 -6.69 17.54
C ASN A 377 -7.64 -5.78 17.70
N ASP A 378 -7.85 -4.48 17.67
CA ASP A 378 -6.76 -3.51 17.56
C ASP A 378 -6.30 -2.98 18.93
N LEU A 379 -5.02 -2.61 19.01
CA LEU A 379 -4.40 -1.88 20.11
C LEU A 379 -4.01 -0.48 19.61
N LEU A 380 -4.78 0.53 20.00
CA LEU A 380 -4.64 1.90 19.48
C LEU A 380 -4.29 2.87 20.62
N GLY A 381 -3.15 3.55 20.51
CA GLY A 381 -2.71 4.57 21.47
C GLY A 381 -2.60 5.97 20.85
N GLY A 382 -3.07 7.01 21.54
CA GLY A 382 -2.91 8.42 21.17
C GLY A 382 -1.58 9.02 21.64
N ASN A 383 -1.02 8.50 22.74
CA ASN A 383 0.18 8.99 23.42
C ASN A 383 0.04 10.42 23.97
N GLY A 384 0.16 11.45 23.13
CA GLY A 384 -0.06 12.81 23.60
C GLY A 384 -0.49 13.71 22.47
N GLY A 385 -1.41 14.64 22.75
CA GLY A 385 -2.10 15.35 21.69
C GLY A 385 -3.55 15.51 22.05
N ASN A 386 -4.37 15.92 21.09
CA ASN A 386 -5.82 15.88 21.26
C ASN A 386 -6.31 15.00 20.13
N ASP A 387 -6.47 13.73 20.42
CA ASP A 387 -6.52 12.69 19.42
C ASP A 387 -7.96 12.35 19.05
N THR A 388 -8.14 11.81 17.85
CA THR A 388 -9.41 11.22 17.44
C THR A 388 -9.17 9.80 17.00
N ILE A 389 -9.69 8.85 17.78
CA ILE A 389 -9.43 7.42 17.58
C ILE A 389 -10.76 6.68 17.44
N TRP A 390 -10.86 5.89 16.38
CA TRP A 390 -11.94 4.93 16.16
C TRP A 390 -11.38 3.52 16.18
N GLY A 391 -11.94 2.64 17.03
CA GLY A 391 -11.62 1.21 17.05
C GLY A 391 -12.09 0.55 15.77
N GLY A 392 -13.41 0.39 15.62
CA GLY A 392 -14.02 -0.01 14.37
C GLY A 392 -14.96 -1.18 14.54
N LYS A 393 -14.50 -2.39 14.27
CA LYS A 393 -15.25 -3.62 14.47
C LYS A 393 -14.38 -4.60 15.20
N ASP A 394 -15.04 -5.50 15.93
CA ASP A 394 -14.40 -6.50 16.78
C ASP A 394 -13.85 -5.84 18.05
N LYS A 395 -13.10 -6.56 18.88
CA LYS A 395 -12.79 -6.08 20.23
C LYS A 395 -11.50 -5.26 20.22
N ASP A 396 -11.61 -3.97 20.52
CA ASP A 396 -10.49 -3.03 20.50
C ASP A 396 -10.05 -2.59 21.92
N ASP A 397 -8.75 -2.37 22.09
CA ASP A 397 -8.15 -1.72 23.25
C ASP A 397 -7.64 -0.31 22.83
N ILE A 398 -8.32 0.75 23.31
CA ILE A 398 -8.07 2.15 22.92
C ILE A 398 -7.58 2.98 24.11
N PHE A 399 -6.48 3.72 23.93
CA PHE A 399 -5.87 4.60 24.92
C PHE A 399 -5.68 6.00 24.35
N GLY A 400 -6.33 7.03 24.90
CA GLY A 400 -6.10 8.44 24.52
C GLY A 400 -4.80 9.00 25.10
N ASP A 401 -4.47 8.57 26.32
CA ASP A 401 -3.30 8.99 27.09
C ASP A 401 -3.33 10.46 27.51
N ALA A 402 -2.66 11.39 26.83
CA ALA A 402 -2.49 12.76 27.33
C ALA A 402 -3.06 13.81 26.38
N GLY A 403 -4.12 14.48 26.82
CA GLY A 403 -4.74 15.65 26.24
C GLY A 403 -6.24 15.43 26.15
N ASN A 404 -6.93 16.23 25.33
CA ASN A 404 -8.39 16.19 25.27
C ASN A 404 -8.83 15.38 24.06
N ASP A 405 -9.16 14.11 24.29
CA ASP A 405 -9.31 13.11 23.24
C ASP A 405 -10.77 12.84 22.89
N ASN A 406 -10.98 12.31 21.69
CA ASN A 406 -12.28 11.88 21.19
C ASN A 406 -12.19 10.42 20.72
N LEU A 407 -12.63 9.51 21.58
CA LEU A 407 -12.44 8.08 21.45
C LEU A 407 -13.79 7.39 21.20
N ASN A 408 -13.81 6.42 20.28
CA ASN A 408 -15.02 5.67 19.95
C ASN A 408 -14.70 4.21 19.55
N GLY A 409 -15.19 3.24 20.30
CA GLY A 409 -15.01 1.80 20.03
C GLY A 409 -15.77 1.34 18.78
N ASN A 410 -16.99 1.84 18.61
CA ASN A 410 -17.96 1.54 17.56
C ASN A 410 -18.68 0.19 17.71
N ILE A 411 -18.11 -0.93 17.28
CA ILE A 411 -18.79 -2.24 17.29
C ILE A 411 -17.86 -3.28 17.89
N GLY A 412 -18.14 -3.77 19.10
CA GLY A 412 -17.27 -4.71 19.77
C GLY A 412 -17.46 -4.68 21.27
N ASP A 413 -16.91 -5.66 21.99
CA ASP A 413 -16.80 -5.55 23.45
C ASP A 413 -15.49 -4.82 23.77
N ASP A 414 -15.48 -3.48 23.70
CA ASP A 414 -14.27 -2.65 23.67
C ASP A 414 -13.78 -2.25 25.07
N PHE A 415 -12.48 -1.97 25.16
CA PHE A 415 -11.87 -1.31 26.32
C PHE A 415 -11.34 0.06 25.89
N ILE A 416 -11.81 1.12 26.53
CA ILE A 416 -11.42 2.50 26.18
C ILE A 416 -11.02 3.27 27.42
N SER A 417 -9.85 3.90 27.38
CA SER A 417 -9.34 4.80 28.43
C SER A 417 -9.00 6.16 27.84
N GLY A 418 -9.71 7.22 28.27
CA GLY A 418 -9.40 8.62 27.90
C GLY A 418 -8.00 9.01 28.35
N GLY A 419 -7.74 8.92 29.64
CA GLY A 419 -6.41 9.18 30.19
C GLY A 419 -6.39 10.49 30.96
N ALA A 420 -5.64 11.49 30.49
CA ALA A 420 -5.48 12.77 31.16
C ALA A 420 -5.86 13.93 30.26
N GLY A 421 -6.94 14.63 30.63
CA GLY A 421 -7.50 15.77 29.91
C GLY A 421 -9.02 15.70 29.97
N ASP A 422 -9.71 16.66 29.37
CA ASP A 422 -11.17 16.62 29.29
C ASP A 422 -11.59 15.79 28.06
N ASP A 423 -11.87 14.51 28.28
CA ASP A 423 -12.04 13.51 27.21
C ASP A 423 -13.51 13.29 26.83
N THR A 424 -13.70 12.78 25.62
CA THR A 424 -14.99 12.26 25.16
C THR A 424 -14.84 10.81 24.73
N VAL A 425 -15.44 9.90 25.50
CA VAL A 425 -15.32 8.44 25.34
C VAL A 425 -16.67 7.85 24.96
N ARG A 426 -16.71 7.05 23.89
CA ARG A 426 -17.92 6.33 23.44
C ARG A 426 -17.61 4.85 23.25
N GLY A 427 -18.39 3.98 23.87
CA GLY A 427 -18.30 2.54 23.67
C GLY A 427 -18.81 2.16 22.29
N GLY A 428 -20.12 2.34 22.07
CA GLY A 428 -20.74 2.15 20.77
C GLY A 428 -21.80 1.07 20.82
N LYS A 429 -21.49 -0.13 20.35
CA LYS A 429 -22.37 -1.29 20.40
C LYS A 429 -21.65 -2.43 21.08
N ASP A 430 -22.44 -3.26 21.75
CA ASP A 430 -22.00 -4.42 22.53
C ASP A 430 -21.45 -3.95 23.90
N ASN A 431 -20.85 -4.81 24.72
CA ASN A 431 -20.65 -4.49 26.14
C ASN A 431 -19.25 -3.92 26.39
N ASP A 432 -19.19 -2.62 26.63
CA ASP A 432 -17.94 -1.88 26.69
C ASP A 432 -17.47 -1.62 28.13
N THR A 433 -16.15 -1.46 28.29
CA THR A 433 -15.53 -0.96 29.52
C THR A 433 -14.86 0.38 29.25
N LEU A 434 -15.42 1.44 29.84
CA LEU A 434 -15.07 2.81 29.52
C LEU A 434 -14.50 3.52 30.75
N LEU A 435 -13.33 4.11 30.60
CA LEU A 435 -12.67 4.93 31.61
C LEU A 435 -12.46 6.35 31.07
N GLY A 436 -13.00 7.35 31.76
CA GLY A 436 -12.74 8.76 31.46
C GLY A 436 -11.28 9.10 31.75
N GLY A 437 -10.89 8.96 33.02
CA GLY A 437 -9.55 9.27 33.49
C GLY A 437 -9.55 10.54 34.33
N SER A 438 -8.44 11.29 34.29
CA SER A 438 -8.33 12.55 35.00
C SER A 438 -8.78 13.71 34.12
N GLY A 439 -9.79 14.45 34.54
CA GLY A 439 -10.36 15.56 33.79
C GLY A 439 -11.84 15.70 34.09
N ASN A 440 -12.55 16.49 33.28
CA ASN A 440 -14.00 16.50 33.27
C ASN A 440 -14.48 15.79 32.00
N ASP A 441 -14.78 14.51 32.13
CA ASP A 441 -14.97 13.65 30.98
C ASP A 441 -16.44 13.50 30.60
N GLN A 442 -16.68 13.18 29.34
CA GLN A 442 -17.98 12.73 28.86
C GLN A 442 -17.86 11.28 28.40
N VAL A 443 -18.52 10.38 29.12
CA VAL A 443 -18.48 8.94 28.86
C VAL A 443 -19.87 8.45 28.46
N PHE A 444 -19.96 7.82 27.30
CA PHE A 444 -21.20 7.30 26.71
C PHE A 444 -21.06 5.79 26.45
N GLY A 445 -21.90 4.96 27.07
CA GLY A 445 -21.95 3.52 26.77
C GLY A 445 -22.52 3.24 25.39
N ASN A 446 -23.66 3.89 25.10
CA ASN A 446 -24.45 3.76 23.88
C ASN A 446 -25.36 2.51 23.86
N MET A 447 -25.03 1.44 23.15
CA MET A 447 -25.88 0.23 23.09
C MET A 447 -25.14 -0.94 23.72
N GLY A 448 -25.65 -1.51 24.81
CA GLY A 448 -25.01 -2.65 25.44
C GLY A 448 -25.13 -2.59 26.95
N ASN A 449 -24.58 -3.59 27.65
CA ASN A 449 -24.49 -3.53 29.10
C ASN A 449 -23.12 -2.99 29.48
N ASP A 450 -23.00 -1.67 29.53
CA ASP A 450 -21.71 -1.01 29.60
C ASP A 450 -21.26 -0.78 31.04
N ARG A 451 -19.95 -0.68 31.21
CA ARG A 451 -19.34 -0.33 32.49
C ARG A 451 -18.58 0.98 32.36
N LEU A 452 -19.15 2.05 32.92
CA LEU A 452 -18.64 3.42 32.80
C LEU A 452 -17.96 3.86 34.10
N HIS A 453 -16.72 4.32 34.00
CA HIS A 453 -15.94 4.84 35.12
C HIS A 453 -15.34 6.21 34.77
N GLY A 454 -15.83 7.30 35.35
CA GLY A 454 -15.19 8.61 35.14
C GLY A 454 -13.76 8.67 35.69
N TYR A 455 -13.50 8.09 36.88
CA TYR A 455 -12.16 7.92 37.49
C TYR A 455 -11.37 9.19 37.84
N ALA A 456 -11.94 10.01 38.73
CA ALA A 456 -11.21 11.09 39.37
C ALA A 456 -9.93 10.67 40.14
N THR A 457 -8.79 11.34 39.89
CA THR A 457 -7.45 10.95 40.44
C THR A 457 -6.85 11.93 41.45
N SER A 458 -7.13 13.23 41.37
CA SER A 458 -6.84 14.19 42.47
C SER A 458 -7.34 15.61 42.14
N GLY A 459 -8.62 15.89 42.32
CA GLY A 459 -9.14 17.23 42.07
C GLY A 459 -10.62 17.41 42.34
N ILE A 460 -11.11 18.60 41.99
CA ILE A 460 -12.53 18.84 41.76
C ILE A 460 -12.77 18.52 40.29
N GLU A 461 -13.33 17.36 40.02
CA GLU A 461 -13.60 16.82 38.68
C GLU A 461 -15.10 16.54 38.55
N TYR A 462 -15.63 16.75 37.35
CA TYR A 462 -17.05 16.60 37.04
C TYR A 462 -17.22 15.78 35.77
N ASP A 463 -17.47 14.49 35.92
CA ASP A 463 -17.67 13.60 34.79
C ASP A 463 -19.15 13.46 34.48
N THR A 464 -19.48 13.40 33.20
CA THR A 464 -20.83 13.11 32.71
C THR A 464 -20.85 11.69 32.17
N LEU A 465 -21.68 10.85 32.76
CA LEU A 465 -21.85 9.44 32.41
C LEU A 465 -23.25 9.24 31.85
N THR A 466 -23.32 8.62 30.67
CA THR A 466 -24.57 8.32 29.96
C THR A 466 -24.51 6.86 29.54
N GLY A 467 -25.35 6.01 30.14
CA GLY A 467 -25.33 4.57 29.88
C GLY A 467 -25.78 4.25 28.45
N GLY A 468 -26.97 4.75 28.09
CA GLY A 468 -27.60 4.55 26.81
C GLY A 468 -28.76 3.57 26.91
N THR A 469 -28.74 2.50 26.12
CA THR A 469 -29.77 1.46 26.15
C THR A 469 -29.22 0.18 26.74
N ASP A 470 -30.10 -0.60 27.37
CA ASP A 470 -29.81 -1.85 28.08
C ASP A 470 -29.40 -1.60 29.54
N SER A 471 -28.64 -2.49 30.19
CA SER A 471 -28.38 -2.40 31.64
C SER A 471 -26.95 -1.99 31.94
N ASP A 472 -26.77 -0.75 32.39
CA ASP A 472 -25.43 -0.17 32.55
C ASP A 472 -24.95 -0.18 34.00
N THR A 473 -23.63 -0.11 34.18
CA THR A 473 -22.98 -0.01 35.48
C THR A 473 -22.14 1.26 35.57
N PHE A 474 -22.59 2.21 36.40
CA PHE A 474 -21.86 3.42 36.73
C PHE A 474 -20.94 3.21 37.92
N VAL A 475 -19.63 3.36 37.71
CA VAL A 475 -18.58 3.09 38.70
C VAL A 475 -18.10 4.40 39.31
N LEU A 476 -18.32 4.56 40.62
CA LEU A 476 -17.98 5.78 41.36
C LEU A 476 -16.76 5.61 42.28
N GLY A 477 -15.98 4.54 42.09
CA GLY A 477 -14.79 4.27 42.88
C GLY A 477 -14.20 2.87 42.68
N GLY A 478 -13.09 2.60 43.36
CA GLY A 478 -12.39 1.32 43.26
C GLY A 478 -11.58 0.99 44.51
N PHE A 479 -10.49 0.23 44.34
CA PHE A 479 -9.67 -0.30 45.44
C PHE A 479 -9.13 0.78 46.40
N TRP A 480 -8.93 2.00 45.90
CA TRP A 480 -8.41 3.13 46.67
C TRP A 480 -9.50 4.00 47.31
N GLY A 481 -10.78 3.66 47.13
CA GLY A 481 -11.93 4.39 47.65
C GLY A 481 -12.77 5.04 46.57
N VAL A 482 -13.67 5.94 46.98
CA VAL A 482 -14.52 6.73 46.08
C VAL A 482 -13.65 7.68 45.27
N SER A 483 -13.87 7.72 43.96
CA SER A 483 -13.11 8.55 43.01
C SER A 483 -13.33 10.05 43.26
N TYR A 484 -14.58 10.46 43.46
CA TYR A 484 -14.94 11.87 43.65
C TYR A 484 -14.78 12.31 45.12
N GLN A 485 -13.79 13.17 45.39
CA GLN A 485 -13.57 13.76 46.72
C GLN A 485 -13.31 15.26 46.59
N GLY A 486 -13.62 16.05 47.63
CA GLY A 486 -13.22 17.46 47.68
C GLY A 486 -14.06 18.44 46.84
N ALA A 487 -15.32 18.09 46.53
CA ALA A 487 -16.36 18.86 45.81
C ALA A 487 -16.59 18.54 44.32
N GLY A 488 -15.81 17.60 43.74
CA GLY A 488 -16.16 16.98 42.45
C GLY A 488 -17.29 15.95 42.58
N HIS A 489 -17.95 15.59 41.47
CA HIS A 489 -18.99 14.56 41.42
C HIS A 489 -19.23 14.06 39.99
N ALA A 490 -19.67 12.82 39.82
CA ALA A 490 -20.24 12.35 38.56
C ALA A 490 -21.66 12.87 38.34
N ILE A 491 -22.07 13.00 37.08
CA ILE A 491 -23.44 13.27 36.66
C ILE A 491 -23.90 12.10 35.80
N ILE A 492 -24.92 11.38 36.24
CA ILE A 492 -25.56 10.29 35.49
C ILE A 492 -26.80 10.88 34.80
N THR A 493 -26.85 10.85 33.46
CA THR A 493 -27.82 11.66 32.70
C THR A 493 -29.09 10.93 32.27
N ASP A 494 -29.07 9.61 32.23
CA ASP A 494 -30.11 8.77 31.59
C ASP A 494 -30.51 7.54 32.42
N TRP A 495 -30.45 7.67 33.75
CA TRP A 495 -30.75 6.60 34.69
C TRP A 495 -32.07 5.85 34.44
N GLU A 496 -31.96 4.55 34.23
CA GLU A 496 -33.08 3.61 34.10
C GLU A 496 -33.17 2.69 35.33
N GLY A 497 -34.09 3.03 36.25
CA GLY A 497 -34.32 2.25 37.45
C GLY A 497 -34.62 0.77 37.16
N GLU A 498 -34.13 -0.13 38.02
CA GLU A 498 -34.18 -1.60 37.89
C GLU A 498 -33.26 -2.21 36.82
N LEU A 499 -32.88 -1.47 35.77
CA LEU A 499 -31.91 -1.88 34.76
C LEU A 499 -30.49 -1.50 35.19
N ASP A 500 -30.26 -0.22 35.44
CA ASP A 500 -28.94 0.30 35.76
C ASP A 500 -28.47 -0.04 37.16
N ARG A 501 -27.15 -0.02 37.33
CA ARG A 501 -26.47 -0.26 38.60
C ARG A 501 -25.41 0.78 38.88
N ILE A 502 -25.21 1.02 40.17
CA ILE A 502 -24.15 1.87 40.69
C ILE A 502 -23.18 1.00 41.47
N GLU A 503 -21.92 1.01 41.06
CA GLU A 503 -20.84 0.35 41.78
C GLU A 503 -20.07 1.37 42.62
N VAL A 504 -20.03 1.15 43.93
CA VAL A 504 -19.37 2.02 44.91
C VAL A 504 -18.61 1.19 45.95
N PRO A 505 -17.43 1.65 46.42
CA PRO A 505 -16.67 0.91 47.42
C PRO A 505 -17.32 0.97 48.81
N GLY A 506 -17.15 -0.06 49.63
CA GLY A 506 -17.52 -0.04 51.05
C GLY A 506 -18.89 -0.64 51.36
N ASN A 507 -19.75 0.07 52.09
CA ASN A 507 -21.09 -0.44 52.45
C ASN A 507 -22.15 0.66 52.57
N ALA A 508 -23.42 0.27 52.45
CA ALA A 508 -24.57 1.17 52.41
C ALA A 508 -24.67 2.16 53.59
N SER A 509 -24.17 1.81 54.78
CA SER A 509 -24.29 2.69 55.96
C SER A 509 -23.42 3.95 55.88
N GLN A 510 -22.48 3.99 54.92
CA GLN A 510 -21.59 5.13 54.68
C GLN A 510 -22.22 6.19 53.77
N TYR A 511 -23.29 5.82 53.05
CA TYR A 511 -23.87 6.63 52.00
C TYR A 511 -25.26 7.14 52.37
N SER A 512 -25.66 8.26 51.76
CA SER A 512 -27.01 8.79 51.86
C SER A 512 -27.50 9.33 50.51
N LEU A 513 -28.82 9.33 50.32
CA LEU A 513 -29.47 9.90 49.14
C LEU A 513 -30.22 11.17 49.54
N SER A 514 -30.12 12.22 48.73
CA SER A 514 -30.90 13.46 48.86
C SER A 514 -31.64 13.76 47.57
N TYR A 515 -32.95 13.91 47.67
CA TYR A 515 -33.84 14.25 46.55
C TYR A 515 -34.06 15.76 46.54
N SER A 516 -33.38 16.46 45.66
CA SER A 516 -33.39 17.93 45.61
C SER A 516 -33.04 18.42 44.21
N ASN A 517 -33.51 19.61 43.85
CA ASN A 517 -33.04 20.26 42.64
C ASN A 517 -31.58 20.69 42.82
N LEU A 518 -30.66 20.01 42.15
CA LEU A 518 -29.22 20.28 42.16
C LEU A 518 -28.80 21.09 40.91
N ASN A 519 -29.78 21.57 40.14
CA ASN A 519 -29.64 22.33 38.89
C ASN A 519 -28.88 21.58 37.80
N VAL A 520 -29.05 20.26 37.75
CA VAL A 520 -28.60 19.40 36.65
C VAL A 520 -29.85 18.95 35.90
N GLY A 521 -29.86 19.02 34.57
CA GLY A 521 -31.02 18.63 33.77
C GLY A 521 -32.16 19.66 33.68
N SER A 522 -33.39 19.15 33.47
CA SER A 522 -34.57 19.97 33.10
C SER A 522 -35.73 19.92 34.11
N ALA A 523 -35.72 18.96 35.04
CA ALA A 523 -36.71 18.79 36.08
C ALA A 523 -36.13 19.15 37.47
N ALA A 524 -37.00 19.35 38.45
CA ALA A 524 -36.60 19.68 39.82
C ALA A 524 -36.32 18.45 40.70
N ASN A 525 -36.00 17.30 40.09
CA ASN A 525 -36.07 15.97 40.71
C ASN A 525 -34.74 15.21 40.61
N ASP A 526 -33.62 15.82 40.97
CA ASP A 526 -32.33 15.11 40.99
C ASP A 526 -32.17 14.27 42.27
N THR A 527 -31.40 13.19 42.17
CA THR A 527 -30.91 12.43 43.34
C THR A 527 -29.41 12.65 43.51
N GLY A 528 -29.03 13.31 44.60
CA GLY A 528 -27.63 13.37 45.02
C GLY A 528 -27.24 12.14 45.85
N ILE A 529 -26.10 11.54 45.53
CA ILE A 529 -25.46 10.47 46.30
C ILE A 529 -24.32 11.07 47.11
N TYR A 530 -24.33 10.85 48.42
CA TYR A 530 -23.36 11.42 49.34
C TYR A 530 -22.58 10.35 50.09
N LEU A 531 -21.27 10.53 50.20
CA LEU A 531 -20.41 9.84 51.17
C LEU A 531 -20.19 10.80 52.35
N GLY A 532 -20.82 10.54 53.49
CA GLY A 532 -20.84 11.52 54.59
C GLY A 532 -21.51 12.83 54.17
N THR A 533 -20.75 13.91 54.04
CA THR A 533 -21.23 15.22 53.54
C THR A 533 -20.82 15.52 52.10
N ASP A 534 -19.98 14.69 51.51
CA ASP A 534 -19.41 14.94 50.20
C ASP A 534 -20.38 14.39 49.14
N LEU A 535 -20.79 15.26 48.21
CA LEU A 535 -21.57 14.87 47.03
C LEU A 535 -20.63 14.15 46.07
N ILE A 536 -20.93 12.90 45.71
CA ILE A 536 -20.06 12.07 44.86
C ILE A 536 -20.68 11.77 43.50
N ALA A 537 -22.01 11.83 43.41
CA ALA A 537 -22.72 11.73 42.13
C ALA A 537 -24.08 12.41 42.20
N ILE A 538 -24.55 12.87 41.05
CA ILE A 538 -25.90 13.38 40.83
C ILE A 538 -26.54 12.49 39.76
N ILE A 539 -27.69 11.92 40.07
CA ILE A 539 -28.55 11.27 39.08
C ILE A 539 -29.57 12.30 38.62
N GLN A 540 -29.47 12.67 37.36
CA GLN A 540 -30.29 13.70 36.74
C GLN A 540 -31.74 13.24 36.63
N ASP A 541 -32.67 14.14 36.95
CA ASP A 541 -34.11 14.00 36.66
C ASP A 541 -34.78 12.71 37.23
N SER A 542 -34.14 12.00 38.16
CA SER A 542 -34.63 10.76 38.79
C SER A 542 -34.68 10.84 40.31
N THR A 543 -35.74 10.23 40.88
CA THR A 543 -35.89 9.98 42.34
C THR A 543 -36.04 8.49 42.68
N ASP A 544 -36.04 7.61 41.68
CA ASP A 544 -36.23 6.16 41.85
C ASP A 544 -34.88 5.43 41.98
N VAL A 545 -34.19 5.74 43.07
CA VAL A 545 -32.84 5.24 43.37
C VAL A 545 -32.85 4.62 44.77
N ASN A 546 -32.39 3.36 44.88
CA ASN A 546 -32.51 2.56 46.10
C ASN A 546 -31.27 1.68 46.37
N PHE A 547 -30.65 1.85 47.54
CA PHE A 547 -29.46 1.09 47.97
C PHE A 547 -29.60 -0.44 47.95
N SER A 548 -30.79 -0.99 48.12
CA SER A 548 -31.00 -2.44 48.15
C SER A 548 -31.16 -3.09 46.78
N ARG A 549 -31.43 -2.29 45.75
CA ARG A 549 -31.71 -2.74 44.37
C ARG A 549 -30.61 -2.31 43.41
N ASP A 550 -30.24 -1.04 43.50
CA ASP A 550 -29.49 -0.34 42.45
C ASP A 550 -27.99 -0.31 42.73
N PHE A 551 -27.57 -0.57 43.96
CA PHE A 551 -26.18 -0.44 44.38
C PHE A 551 -25.50 -1.79 44.55
N LYS A 552 -24.31 -1.90 43.96
CA LYS A 552 -23.34 -2.96 44.22
C LYS A 552 -22.20 -2.36 45.05
N PHE A 553 -22.12 -2.77 46.31
CA PHE A 553 -21.04 -2.38 47.19
C PHE A 553 -19.84 -3.34 47.02
N VAL A 554 -18.68 -2.81 46.66
CA VAL A 554 -17.45 -3.58 46.38
C VAL A 554 -16.35 -3.40 47.41
#